data_AF-B1ZZT3-F1
#
_entry.id   AF-B1ZZT3-F1
#
_cell.length_a   1.000
_cell.length_b   1.000
_cell.length_c   1.000
_cell.angle_alpha   90.00
_cell.angle_beta   90.00
_cell.angle_gamma   90.00
#
_symmetry.space_group_name_H-M   'P 1'
#
loop_
_entity.id
_entity.type
_entity.pdbx_description
1 polymer ?
#
loop_
_entity_poly.entity_id
_entity_poly.type
_entity_poly.pdbx_seq_one_letter_code
_entity_poly.pdbx_strand_id
1 'polypeptide(L)'
;MDVADESSEKLEVWRRSHALSIELYRLLADCRDWGFKDQITRAANSISDNIAEGAERLGKAEFKQFLGYAKGSAGRRAPKSCAPCPSATCQPMPDTGCGKNSAKSRE
;
A
#
# COMPACT_ATOMS: atom_id res chain seq x y z
N MET A 1 -22.87 -7.08 -27.49
CA MET A 1 -23.27 -6.38 -26.26
C MET A 1 -22.51 -7.05 -25.14
N ASP A 2 -21.44 -6.43 -24.64
CA ASP A 2 -20.78 -6.83 -23.39
C ASP A 2 -20.18 -5.57 -22.80
N VAL A 3 -21.02 -4.74 -22.17
CA VAL A 3 -20.51 -3.75 -21.24
C VAL A 3 -20.13 -4.55 -20.01
N ALA A 4 -18.84 -4.88 -19.90
CA ALA A 4 -18.28 -5.39 -18.66
C ALA A 4 -18.66 -4.38 -17.57
N ASP A 5 -19.54 -4.81 -16.68
CA ASP A 5 -19.87 -4.08 -15.47
C ASP A 5 -18.63 -4.17 -14.56
N GLU A 6 -17.69 -3.24 -14.81
CA GLU A 6 -16.40 -3.01 -14.14
C GLU A 6 -16.61 -2.37 -12.75
N SER A 7 -17.64 -2.80 -12.02
CA SER A 7 -17.85 -2.36 -10.65
C SER A 7 -16.88 -3.08 -9.73
N SER A 8 -16.06 -2.31 -9.01
CA SER A 8 -15.12 -2.80 -8.00
C SER A 8 -15.78 -3.67 -6.91
N GLU A 9 -17.10 -3.53 -6.72
CA GLU A 9 -17.92 -4.31 -5.79
C GLU A 9 -17.94 -5.82 -6.08
N LYS A 10 -17.62 -6.22 -7.31
CA LYS A 10 -17.49 -7.64 -7.70
C LYS A 10 -16.16 -8.25 -7.33
N LEU A 11 -15.15 -7.43 -7.04
CA LEU A 11 -13.83 -7.91 -6.66
C LEU A 11 -13.88 -8.42 -5.22
N GLU A 12 -13.67 -9.72 -5.03
CA GLU A 12 -13.64 -10.34 -3.70
C GLU A 12 -12.61 -9.67 -2.78
N VAL A 13 -11.46 -9.27 -3.34
CA VAL A 13 -10.42 -8.55 -2.59
C VAL A 13 -10.89 -7.17 -2.12
N TRP A 14 -11.71 -6.48 -2.91
CA TRP A 14 -12.32 -5.20 -2.51
C TRP A 14 -13.35 -5.44 -1.40
N ARG A 15 -14.25 -6.41 -1.57
CA ARG A 15 -15.29 -6.74 -0.56
C ARG A 15 -14.68 -7.08 0.79
N ARG A 16 -13.62 -7.88 0.81
CA ARG A 16 -12.90 -8.25 2.05
C ARG A 16 -12.22 -7.04 2.70
N SER A 17 -11.63 -6.16 1.89
CA SER A 17 -10.98 -4.94 2.39
C SER A 17 -12.01 -3.97 2.96
N HIS A 18 -13.14 -3.80 2.29
CA HIS A 18 -14.24 -2.96 2.75
C HIS A 18 -14.89 -3.49 4.03
N ALA A 19 -15.11 -4.81 4.12
CA ALA A 19 -15.61 -5.46 5.34
C ALA A 19 -14.65 -5.26 6.53
N LEU A 20 -13.34 -5.37 6.30
CA LEU A 20 -12.33 -5.10 7.33
C LEU A 20 -12.41 -3.65 7.84
N SER A 21 -12.59 -2.67 6.95
CA SER A 21 -12.79 -1.28 7.36
C SER A 21 -14.01 -1.13 8.28
N ILE A 22 -15.14 -1.74 7.92
CA ILE A 22 -16.36 -1.72 8.74
C ILE A 22 -16.10 -2.34 10.12
N GLU A 23 -15.41 -3.47 10.17
CA GLU A 23 -15.04 -4.13 11.44
C GLU A 23 -14.14 -3.23 12.30
N LEU A 24 -13.16 -2.55 11.71
CA LEU A 24 -12.30 -1.61 12.43
C LEU A 24 -13.09 -0.41 12.99
N TYR A 25 -14.02 0.15 12.22
CA TYR A 25 -14.90 1.20 12.73
C TYR A 25 -15.72 0.75 13.94
N ARG A 26 -16.21 -0.51 13.92
CA ARG A 26 -16.96 -1.11 15.05
C ARG A 26 -16.05 -1.35 16.25
N LEU A 27 -14.87 -1.93 16.05
CA LEU A 27 -13.91 -2.23 17.12
C LEU A 27 -13.38 -0.95 17.79
N LEU A 28 -13.21 0.11 17.02
CA LEU A 28 -12.71 1.40 17.52
C LEU A 28 -13.83 2.36 17.95
N ALA A 29 -15.08 1.90 18.03
CA ALA A 29 -16.22 2.74 18.39
C ALA A 29 -15.99 3.47 19.72
N ASP A 30 -15.56 2.74 20.75
CA ASP A 30 -15.32 3.25 22.10
C ASP A 30 -13.87 3.73 22.35
N CYS A 31 -13.01 3.67 21.33
CA CYS A 31 -11.64 4.16 21.43
C CYS A 31 -11.64 5.69 21.52
N ARG A 32 -11.13 6.23 22.65
CA ARG A 32 -11.01 7.67 22.91
C ARG A 32 -9.73 8.29 22.35
N ASP A 33 -8.80 7.47 21.86
CA ASP A 33 -7.64 7.95 21.12
C ASP A 33 -8.04 8.21 19.67
N TRP A 34 -8.47 9.44 19.42
CA TRP A 34 -8.93 9.89 18.10
C TRP A 34 -7.82 9.89 17.06
N GLY A 35 -6.56 10.13 17.47
CA GLY A 35 -5.42 10.16 16.56
C GLY A 35 -5.03 8.76 16.08
N PHE A 36 -5.05 7.79 16.98
CA PHE A 36 -4.87 6.38 16.63
C PHE A 36 -6.04 5.87 15.78
N LYS A 37 -7.28 6.19 16.20
CA LYS A 37 -8.49 5.80 15.48
C LYS A 37 -8.47 6.32 14.04
N ASP A 38 -8.17 7.60 13.82
CA ASP A 38 -8.09 8.20 12.49
C ASP A 38 -7.02 7.53 11.61
N GLN A 39 -5.83 7.26 12.17
CA GLN A 39 -4.75 6.60 11.43
C GLN A 39 -5.13 5.20 10.97
N ILE A 40 -5.72 4.39 11.86
CA ILE A 40 -6.10 3.01 11.54
C ILE A 40 -7.26 2.96 10.55
N THR A 41 -8.30 3.78 10.76
CA THR A 41 -9.47 3.78 9.86
C THR A 41 -9.11 4.30 8.48
N ARG A 42 -8.26 5.32 8.36
CA ARG A 42 -7.78 5.83 7.08
C ARG A 42 -6.86 4.85 6.36
N ALA A 43 -5.98 4.16 7.10
CA ALA A 43 -5.14 3.12 6.53
C ALA A 43 -5.98 1.97 5.96
N ALA A 44 -7.02 1.54 6.68
CA ALA A 44 -7.93 0.49 6.23
C ALA A 44 -8.75 0.90 5.01
N ASN A 45 -9.38 2.08 5.04
CA ASN A 45 -10.14 2.62 3.90
C ASN A 45 -9.28 2.78 2.64
N SER A 46 -8.03 3.21 2.80
CA SER A 46 -7.09 3.35 1.69
C SER A 46 -6.86 2.03 0.93
N ILE A 47 -7.01 0.86 1.56
CA ILE A 47 -6.87 -0.43 0.87
C ILE A 47 -8.00 -0.62 -0.14
N SER A 48 -9.26 -0.42 0.26
CA SER A 48 -10.41 -0.55 -0.63
C SER A 48 -10.42 0.53 -1.72
N ASP A 49 -10.05 1.77 -1.37
CA ASP A 49 -10.04 2.89 -2.31
C ASP A 49 -9.03 2.67 -3.43
N ASN A 50 -7.81 2.23 -3.10
CA ASN A 50 -6.80 1.89 -4.11
C ASN A 50 -7.24 0.72 -5.00
N ILE A 51 -7.93 -0.29 -4.45
CA ILE A 51 -8.43 -1.40 -5.26
C ILE A 51 -9.51 -0.93 -6.22
N ALA A 52 -10.44 -0.08 -5.76
CA ALA A 52 -11.51 0.48 -6.59
C ALA A 52 -10.93 1.38 -7.69
N GLU A 53 -10.05 2.31 -7.33
CA GLU A 53 -9.42 3.22 -8.29
C GLU A 53 -8.61 2.46 -9.33
N GLY A 54 -7.92 1.39 -8.92
CA GLY A 54 -7.19 0.51 -9.82
C GLY A 54 -8.09 -0.31 -10.74
N ALA A 55 -9.27 -0.71 -10.28
CA ALA A 55 -10.25 -1.46 -11.07
C ALA A 55 -10.89 -0.60 -12.16
N GLU A 56 -11.01 0.71 -11.94
CA GLU A 56 -11.50 1.67 -12.94
C GLU A 56 -10.43 2.05 -13.99
N ARG A 57 -9.18 1.59 -13.85
CA ARG A 57 -8.11 1.86 -14.84
C ARG A 57 -8.16 0.87 -16.00
N LEU A 58 -7.91 1.39 -17.20
CA LEU A 58 -7.89 0.62 -18.44
C LEU A 58 -6.66 -0.31 -18.57
N GLY A 59 -5.57 -0.03 -17.85
CA GLY A 59 -4.30 -0.74 -17.95
C GLY A 59 -4.05 -1.77 -16.85
N LYS A 60 -3.79 -3.03 -17.22
CA LYS A 60 -3.35 -4.09 -16.26
C LYS A 60 -2.08 -3.72 -15.47
N ALA A 61 -1.21 -2.90 -16.04
CA ALA A 61 0.01 -2.41 -15.37
C ALA A 61 -0.32 -1.40 -14.27
N GLU A 62 -1.25 -0.48 -14.52
CA GLU A 62 -1.72 0.51 -13.55
C GLU A 62 -2.47 -0.18 -12.42
N PHE A 63 -3.36 -1.14 -12.74
CA PHE A 63 -4.06 -1.92 -11.71
C PHE A 63 -3.09 -2.62 -10.75
N LYS A 64 -1.99 -3.20 -11.26
CA LYS A 64 -0.94 -3.78 -10.40
C LYS A 64 -0.25 -2.76 -9.50
N GLN A 65 -0.07 -1.51 -9.95
CA GLN A 65 0.51 -0.45 -9.12
C GLN A 65 -0.43 -0.09 -7.97
N PHE A 66 -1.73 0.06 -8.25
CA PHE A 66 -2.75 0.31 -7.24
C PHE A 66 -2.87 -0.82 -6.20
N LEU A 67 -2.78 -2.09 -6.63
CA LEU A 67 -2.66 -3.22 -5.71
C LEU A 67 -1.38 -3.16 -4.85
N GLY A 68 -0.30 -2.61 -5.39
CA GLY A 68 0.93 -2.32 -4.65
C GLY A 68 0.73 -1.28 -3.55
N TYR A 69 -0.02 -0.20 -3.82
CA TYR A 69 -0.38 0.80 -2.81
C TYR A 69 -1.29 0.22 -1.74
N ALA A 70 -2.33 -0.53 -2.12
CA ALA A 70 -3.21 -1.23 -1.19
C ALA A 70 -2.43 -2.17 -0.25
N LYS A 71 -1.47 -2.92 -0.79
CA LYS A 71 -0.57 -3.78 0.01
C LYS A 71 0.34 -2.98 0.96
N GLY A 72 0.77 -1.78 0.56
CA GLY A 72 1.52 -0.87 1.40
C GLY A 72 0.73 -0.42 2.62
N SER A 73 -0.55 -0.10 2.44
CA SER A 73 -1.47 0.30 3.52
C SER A 73 -1.76 -0.83 4.51
N ALA A 74 -1.72 -2.10 4.07
CA ALA A 74 -1.84 -3.28 4.94
C ALA A 74 -0.58 -3.56 5.80
N GLY A 75 0.43 -2.68 5.80
CA GLY A 75 1.63 -2.75 6.64
C GLY A 75 2.68 -3.77 6.18
N ARG A 76 2.30 -4.80 5.42
CA ARG A 76 3.24 -5.82 4.91
C ARG A 76 3.91 -5.36 3.62
N ARG A 77 4.93 -4.51 3.76
CA ARG A 77 5.95 -4.34 2.72
C ARG A 77 6.72 -5.67 2.63
N ALA A 78 6.45 -6.47 1.60
CA ALA A 78 7.41 -7.52 1.25
C ALA A 78 8.75 -6.79 1.03
N PRO A 79 9.85 -7.21 1.69
CA PRO A 79 11.15 -6.63 1.38
C PRO A 79 11.28 -6.72 -0.14
N LYS A 80 11.52 -5.57 -0.80
CA LYS A 80 12.11 -5.62 -2.13
C LYS A 80 13.36 -6.43 -1.90
N SER A 81 13.40 -7.64 -2.46
CA SER A 81 14.49 -8.60 -2.22
C SER A 81 15.78 -7.82 -2.20
N CYS A 82 16.35 -7.62 -1.01
CA CYS A 82 17.75 -7.27 -0.92
C CYS A 82 18.41 -8.44 -1.66
N ALA A 83 19.12 -8.16 -2.75
CA ALA A 83 19.87 -9.19 -3.43
C ALA A 83 20.67 -9.98 -2.36
N PRO A 84 20.78 -11.32 -2.44
CA PRO A 84 21.58 -12.07 -1.49
C PRO A 84 23.00 -11.49 -1.50
N CYS A 85 23.35 -10.78 -0.43
CA CYS A 85 24.69 -10.28 -0.24
C CYS A 85 25.58 -11.49 0.06
N PRO A 86 26.66 -11.76 -0.70
CA PRO A 86 27.45 -12.98 -0.55
C PRO A 86 28.32 -13.03 0.71
N SER A 87 28.16 -12.11 1.67
CA SER A 87 28.94 -12.11 2.91
C SER A 87 28.08 -11.82 4.14
N ALA A 88 28.23 -12.67 5.16
CA ALA A 88 27.48 -12.70 6.41
C ALA A 88 27.84 -11.57 7.40
N THR A 89 27.91 -10.32 6.93
CA THR A 89 28.19 -9.13 7.74
C THR A 89 27.23 -8.00 7.39
N CYS A 90 25.94 -8.21 7.63
CA CYS A 90 24.99 -7.11 7.69
C CYS A 90 25.08 -6.44 9.07
N GLN A 91 25.82 -5.34 9.16
CA GLN A 91 25.56 -4.34 10.21
C GLN A 91 24.36 -3.47 9.79
N PRO A 92 23.55 -2.98 10.74
CA PRO A 92 22.50 -2.01 10.43
C PRO A 92 23.13 -0.72 9.89
N MET A 93 22.58 -0.21 8.78
CA MET A 93 23.01 1.07 8.18
C MET A 93 22.77 2.22 9.17
N PRO A 94 23.73 3.15 9.36
CA PRO A 94 23.44 4.41 10.01
C PRO A 94 22.66 5.33 9.05
N ASP A 95 21.60 5.94 9.58
CA ASP A 95 20.80 6.98 8.92
C ASP A 95 21.72 8.10 8.41
N THR A 96 22.01 8.11 7.12
CA THR A 96 22.65 9.26 6.49
C THR A 96 21.85 9.71 5.28
N GLY A 97 21.48 10.99 5.33
CA GLY A 97 20.50 11.63 4.49
C GLY A 97 20.86 11.61 3.01
N CYS A 98 19.79 11.64 2.21
CA CYS A 98 19.81 11.92 0.78
C CYS A 98 20.49 13.28 0.51
N GLY A 99 21.80 13.27 0.25
CA GLY A 99 22.55 14.38 -0.33
C GLY A 99 22.85 14.06 -1.79
N LYS A 100 22.13 14.70 -2.73
CA LYS A 100 22.46 14.63 -4.15
C LYS A 100 23.73 15.45 -4.40
N ASN A 101 24.87 14.78 -4.53
CA ASN A 101 26.05 15.38 -5.17
C ASN A 101 26.16 14.80 -6.59
N SER A 102 25.64 15.55 -7.56
CA SER A 102 25.92 15.34 -8.97
C SER A 102 27.40 15.60 -9.22
N ALA A 103 28.18 14.53 -9.37
CA ALA A 103 29.51 14.60 -9.93
C ALA A 103 29.40 14.95 -11.42
N LYS A 104 30.09 16.01 -11.86
CA LYS A 104 30.52 16.14 -13.26
C LYS A 104 32.04 16.31 -13.24
N SER A 105 32.68 15.20 -13.54
CA SER A 105 34.10 14.98 -13.75
C SER A 105 34.58 15.50 -15.12
N ARG A 106 35.91 15.66 -15.24
CA ARG A 106 36.78 15.87 -16.45
C ARG A 106 37.09 17.35 -16.73
N GLU A 107 38.33 17.80 -16.90
CA GLU A 107 39.70 17.25 -17.04
C GLU A 107 40.68 18.00 -16.13
#